data_AF-A0A0F7ZPK0-F1
#
_entry.id   AF-A0A0F7ZPK0-F1
#
_cell.length_a   1.000
_cell.length_b   1.000
_cell.length_c   1.000
_cell.angle_alpha   90.00
_cell.angle_beta   90.00
_cell.angle_gamma   90.00
#
_symmetry.space_group_name_H-M   'P 1'
#
loop_
_entity.id
_entity.type
_entity.pdbx_description
1 polymer ?
#
loop_
_entity_poly.entity_id
_entity_poly.type
_entity_poly.pdbx_seq_one_letter_code
_entity_poly.pdbx_strand_id
1 'polypeptide(L)'
;MRPGTSNRAATRWTIRIIPFFIVAIFGVGTFAVVSRLCVEYLYRQRGNLGVAAALLALYFVFLILTVASYLRVFLTIQLDPGLVPLIHGPRADNHKPGYKKGRGRDVEANPWVPPDSDPDSPGLEAFYSKDVFVCEADGRPKWCSDCRQWKPDRAHHSSEVERCVRKMDHLCPWVGGMVSETSFNFFFHFTFYTTCLCSISIAAGAYCLQQQNSQGSPVDGWVIAVIVLAALFGFFTFAMTLTALRFIFTNITNIDILRKSQVFFLAVRIPRETPPSSSYSTIVYPLQTRPVRELANGSVMNAPRSREMDRDYRASRKFAILRTEPRENPWDLGLWRNWKSVMGNSVIEWLLPIRRSPCCNHESMESDYELGPLLADLKKRFGLPELNSERGSVVEMRDTAMPVW
;
A
#
# COMPACT_ATOMS: atom_id res chain seq x y z
N MET A 1 27.74 18.02 13.10
CA MET A 1 26.49 17.59 12.43
C MET A 1 25.92 16.37 13.17
N ARG A 2 24.61 16.32 13.46
CA ARG A 2 24.01 15.14 14.12
C ARG A 2 24.00 13.96 13.12
N PRO A 3 24.47 12.76 13.49
CA PRO A 3 24.54 11.61 12.57
C PRO A 3 23.20 11.25 11.90
N GLY A 4 22.07 11.55 12.54
CA GLY A 4 20.73 11.25 12.02
C GLY A 4 20.19 12.20 10.95
N THR A 5 20.71 13.44 10.84
CA THR A 5 20.27 14.39 9.79
C THR A 5 21.02 14.17 8.47
N SER A 6 22.27 13.71 8.55
CA SER A 6 23.11 13.40 7.38
C SER A 6 22.54 12.27 6.54
N ASN A 7 22.04 11.20 7.19
CA ASN A 7 21.51 10.03 6.47
C ASN A 7 20.21 10.32 5.72
N ARG A 8 19.33 11.16 6.27
CA ARG A 8 18.07 11.54 5.60
C ARG A 8 18.30 12.40 4.36
N ALA A 9 19.24 13.35 4.46
CA ALA A 9 19.63 14.15 3.30
C ALA A 9 20.21 13.28 2.19
N ALA A 10 21.10 12.33 2.55
CA ALA A 10 21.63 11.36 1.61
C ALA A 10 20.51 10.53 0.94
N THR A 11 19.59 9.95 1.72
CA THR A 11 18.44 9.20 1.19
C THR A 11 17.61 10.05 0.21
N ARG A 12 17.31 11.31 0.55
CA ARG A 12 16.55 12.23 -0.31
C ARG A 12 17.27 12.52 -1.63
N TRP A 13 18.58 12.74 -1.60
CA TRP A 13 19.37 12.92 -2.82
C TRP A 13 19.45 11.65 -3.65
N THR A 14 19.68 10.51 -3.02
CA THR A 14 19.71 9.19 -3.67
C THR A 14 18.42 8.92 -4.45
N ILE A 15 17.27 9.18 -3.83
CA ILE A 15 15.94 9.01 -4.45
C ILE A 15 15.74 9.92 -5.67
N ARG A 16 16.34 11.12 -5.68
CA ARG A 16 16.23 12.06 -6.81
C ARG A 16 17.19 11.72 -7.95
N ILE A 17 18.36 11.19 -7.61
CA ILE A 17 19.46 10.98 -8.56
C ILE A 17 19.35 9.62 -9.27
N ILE A 18 19.03 8.55 -8.54
CA ILE A 18 18.97 7.18 -9.10
C ILE A 18 18.05 7.06 -10.33
N PRO A 19 16.88 7.72 -10.40
CA PRO A 19 16.04 7.65 -11.60
C PRO A 19 16.76 8.06 -12.90
N PHE A 20 17.62 9.07 -12.85
CA PHE A 20 18.42 9.47 -14.00
C PHE A 20 19.44 8.40 -14.42
N PHE A 21 20.06 7.73 -13.44
CA PHE A 21 20.96 6.61 -13.71
C PHE A 21 20.22 5.44 -14.35
N ILE A 22 18.99 5.14 -13.93
CA ILE A 22 18.17 4.09 -14.52
C ILE A 22 17.86 4.38 -15.99
N VAL A 23 17.48 5.63 -16.31
CA VAL A 23 17.25 6.06 -17.70
C VAL A 23 18.52 5.91 -18.55
N ALA A 24 19.68 6.31 -18.01
CA ALA A 24 20.97 6.15 -18.71
C ALA A 24 21.30 4.67 -18.97
N ILE A 25 21.07 3.78 -18.00
CA ILE A 25 21.27 2.33 -18.14
C ILE A 25 20.37 1.76 -19.23
N PHE A 26 19.10 2.14 -19.28
CA PHE A 26 18.20 1.73 -20.37
C PHE A 26 18.69 2.23 -21.72
N GLY A 27 19.20 3.47 -21.80
CA GLY A 27 19.78 4.03 -23.03
C GLY A 27 20.99 3.24 -23.52
N VAL A 28 21.95 2.95 -22.64
CA VAL A 28 23.15 2.17 -22.97
C VAL A 28 22.79 0.72 -23.34
N GLY A 29 21.90 0.08 -22.58
CA GLY A 29 21.41 -1.26 -22.89
C GLY A 29 20.71 -1.34 -24.24
N THR A 30 19.88 -0.34 -24.56
CA THR A 30 19.20 -0.22 -25.86
C THR A 30 20.21 -0.05 -26.99
N PHE A 31 21.18 0.85 -26.83
CA PHE A 31 22.23 1.03 -27.82
C PHE A 31 23.00 -0.28 -28.08
N ALA A 32 23.38 -1.00 -27.03
CA ALA A 32 24.12 -2.23 -27.16
C ALA A 32 23.31 -3.34 -27.84
N VAL A 33 22.06 -3.58 -27.43
CA VAL A 33 21.23 -4.63 -28.03
C VAL A 33 20.83 -4.28 -29.47
N VAL A 34 20.34 -3.06 -29.71
CA VAL A 34 19.82 -2.66 -31.03
C VAL A 34 20.96 -2.43 -32.00
N SER A 35 21.91 -1.56 -31.67
CA SER A 35 22.93 -1.11 -32.62
C SER A 35 24.05 -2.14 -32.77
N ARG A 36 24.60 -2.64 -31.67
CA ARG A 36 25.77 -3.55 -31.72
C ARG A 36 25.39 -4.98 -32.07
N LEU A 37 24.40 -5.55 -31.39
CA LEU A 37 24.02 -6.95 -31.61
C LEU A 37 23.10 -7.09 -32.84
N CYS A 38 21.96 -6.40 -32.88
CA CYS A 38 20.96 -6.65 -33.92
C CYS A 38 21.35 -6.05 -35.28
N VAL A 39 21.74 -4.77 -35.33
CA VAL A 39 22.03 -4.08 -36.60
C VAL A 39 23.43 -4.41 -37.12
N GLU A 40 24.46 -4.20 -36.31
CA GLU A 40 25.84 -4.34 -36.78
C GLU A 40 26.23 -5.83 -36.92
N TYR A 41 26.06 -6.64 -35.88
CA TYR A 41 26.46 -8.04 -35.92
C TYR A 41 25.47 -8.92 -36.72
N LEU A 42 24.20 -9.00 -36.31
CA LEU A 42 23.26 -9.95 -36.91
C LEU A 42 22.82 -9.56 -38.33
N TYR A 43 22.49 -8.29 -38.56
CA TYR A 43 22.02 -7.84 -39.88
C TYR A 43 23.18 -7.60 -40.85
N ARG A 44 24.14 -6.71 -40.53
CA ARG A 44 25.20 -6.33 -41.47
C ARG A 44 26.27 -7.40 -41.65
N GLN A 45 26.83 -7.93 -40.56
CA GLN A 45 27.94 -8.89 -40.66
C GLN A 45 27.48 -10.31 -40.98
N ARG A 46 26.35 -10.75 -40.40
CA ARG A 46 25.86 -12.13 -40.57
C ARG A 46 24.79 -12.29 -41.65
N GLY A 47 24.13 -11.21 -42.08
CA GLY A 47 23.02 -11.30 -43.04
C GLY A 47 21.77 -11.98 -42.50
N ASN A 48 21.68 -12.20 -41.18
CA ASN A 48 20.59 -12.92 -40.51
C ASN A 48 19.38 -12.01 -40.26
N LEU A 49 18.74 -11.54 -41.35
CA LEU A 49 17.64 -10.57 -41.28
C LEU A 49 16.48 -11.02 -40.39
N GLY A 50 16.04 -12.28 -40.51
CA GLY A 50 14.88 -12.79 -39.77
C GLY A 50 15.10 -12.78 -38.25
N VAL A 51 16.28 -13.19 -37.80
CA VAL A 51 16.64 -13.19 -36.37
C VAL A 51 16.76 -11.76 -35.85
N ALA A 52 17.43 -10.88 -36.60
CA ALA A 52 17.57 -9.48 -36.23
C ALA A 52 16.20 -8.78 -36.11
N ALA A 53 15.30 -8.98 -37.08
CA ALA A 53 13.97 -8.40 -37.07
C ALA A 53 13.11 -8.92 -35.90
N ALA A 54 13.13 -10.23 -35.63
CA ALA A 54 12.39 -10.83 -34.52
C ALA A 54 12.87 -10.31 -33.16
N LEU A 55 14.20 -10.25 -32.95
CA LEU A 55 14.78 -9.72 -31.71
C LEU A 55 14.46 -8.24 -31.52
N LEU A 56 14.54 -7.43 -32.58
CA LEU A 56 14.19 -6.01 -32.52
C LEU A 56 12.70 -5.80 -32.18
N ALA A 57 11.81 -6.52 -32.85
CA ALA A 57 10.37 -6.43 -32.58
C ALA A 57 10.05 -6.78 -31.12
N LEU A 58 10.57 -7.91 -30.65
CA LEU A 58 10.36 -8.36 -29.27
C LEU A 58 10.98 -7.38 -28.25
N TYR A 59 12.19 -6.90 -28.51
CA TYR A 59 12.87 -5.92 -27.67
C TYR A 59 12.06 -4.63 -27.53
N PHE A 60 11.58 -4.05 -28.64
CA PHE A 60 10.83 -2.80 -28.59
C PHE A 60 9.45 -2.94 -27.94
N VAL A 61 8.76 -4.08 -28.11
CA VAL A 61 7.51 -4.35 -27.40
C VAL A 61 7.73 -4.28 -25.88
N PHE A 62 8.73 -4.99 -25.37
CA PHE A 62 9.02 -4.98 -23.94
C PHE A 62 9.68 -3.69 -23.45
N LEU A 63 10.45 -3.00 -24.29
CA LEU A 63 11.01 -1.69 -23.96
C LEU A 63 9.90 -0.66 -23.77
N ILE A 64 8.91 -0.62 -24.67
CA ILE A 64 7.77 0.31 -24.57
C ILE A 64 6.98 0.05 -23.29
N LEU A 65 6.68 -1.22 -22.98
CA LEU A 65 5.98 -1.59 -21.75
C LEU A 65 6.80 -1.26 -20.49
N THR A 66 8.11 -1.47 -20.53
CA THR A 66 9.02 -1.12 -19.43
C THR A 66 9.09 0.40 -19.20
N VAL A 67 9.24 1.18 -20.27
CA VAL A 67 9.30 2.65 -20.19
C VAL A 67 7.95 3.21 -19.74
N ALA A 68 6.84 2.71 -20.27
CA ALA A 68 5.51 3.14 -19.89
C ALA A 68 5.22 2.85 -18.41
N SER A 69 5.54 1.64 -17.94
CA SER A 69 5.37 1.28 -16.53
C SER A 69 6.31 2.05 -15.61
N TYR A 70 7.59 2.22 -15.98
CA TYR A 70 8.53 3.03 -15.20
C TYR A 70 8.07 4.48 -15.05
N LEU A 71 7.67 5.11 -16.17
CA LEU A 71 7.14 6.47 -16.16
C LEU A 71 5.88 6.56 -15.29
N ARG A 72 4.98 5.58 -15.40
CA ARG A 72 3.75 5.54 -14.60
C ARG A 72 4.04 5.45 -13.11
N VAL A 73 4.95 4.56 -12.69
CA VAL A 73 5.38 4.47 -11.29
C VAL A 73 5.98 5.79 -10.83
N PHE A 74 6.96 6.31 -11.56
CA PHE A 74 7.68 7.52 -11.20
C PHE A 74 6.71 8.70 -11.02
N LEU A 75 5.86 8.96 -12.01
CA LEU A 75 4.87 10.04 -11.95
C LEU A 75 3.87 9.83 -10.81
N THR A 76 3.40 8.61 -10.58
CA THR A 76 2.45 8.34 -9.49
C THR A 76 3.08 8.61 -8.14
N ILE A 77 4.34 8.19 -7.93
CA ILE A 77 5.07 8.44 -6.69
C ILE A 77 5.31 9.94 -6.46
N GLN A 78 5.61 10.71 -7.51
CA GLN A 78 5.82 12.16 -7.36
C GLN A 78 4.53 12.93 -7.11
N LEU A 79 3.43 12.53 -7.77
CA LEU A 79 2.16 13.25 -7.71
C LEU A 79 1.31 12.84 -6.50
N ASP A 80 1.31 11.55 -6.17
CA ASP A 80 0.48 10.98 -5.11
C ASP A 80 1.10 9.68 -4.57
N PRO A 81 2.04 9.81 -3.61
CA PRO A 81 2.66 8.65 -2.96
C PRO A 81 1.71 7.91 -2.00
N GLY A 82 0.40 8.24 -1.98
CA GLY A 82 -0.59 7.62 -1.08
C GLY A 82 -0.55 8.21 0.32
N LEU A 83 -0.37 9.53 0.46
CA LEU A 83 -0.36 10.17 1.78
C LEU A 83 -1.75 10.16 2.41
N VAL A 84 -1.83 9.86 3.70
CA VAL A 84 -3.05 10.07 4.48
C VAL A 84 -3.30 11.57 4.59
N PRO A 85 -4.44 12.12 4.12
CA PRO A 85 -4.76 13.54 4.25
C PRO A 85 -4.61 14.04 5.69
N LEU A 86 -4.12 15.27 5.87
CA LEU A 86 -4.05 15.86 7.21
C LEU A 86 -5.40 16.48 7.56
N ILE A 87 -5.94 16.09 8.72
CA ILE A 87 -7.22 16.63 9.20
C ILE A 87 -7.04 18.08 9.69
N HIS A 88 -5.92 18.35 10.36
CA HIS A 88 -5.51 19.69 10.76
C HIS A 88 -4.46 20.13 9.72
N GLY A 89 -4.72 21.21 8.96
CA GLY A 89 -3.84 21.62 7.86
C GLY A 89 -2.35 21.76 8.25
N PRO A 90 -1.43 21.98 7.29
CA PRO A 90 0.03 21.86 7.49
C PRO A 90 0.69 22.76 8.56
N ARG A 91 -0.08 23.58 9.29
CA ARG A 91 0.38 24.71 10.12
C ARG A 91 0.41 24.47 11.64
N ALA A 92 0.25 23.24 12.14
CA ALA A 92 0.29 22.97 13.59
C ALA A 92 1.70 22.63 14.16
N ASP A 93 2.78 22.83 13.41
CA ASP A 93 4.10 22.22 13.68
C ASP A 93 5.24 23.19 14.03
N ASN A 94 5.11 23.94 15.12
CA ASN A 94 6.24 24.71 15.69
C ASN A 94 6.80 24.16 17.02
N HIS A 95 6.39 22.99 17.49
CA HIS A 95 7.00 22.37 18.68
C HIS A 95 7.61 21.00 18.38
N LYS A 96 8.93 20.96 18.20
CA LYS A 96 9.76 19.75 18.32
C LYS A 96 10.59 19.84 19.63
N PRO A 97 10.15 19.31 20.79
CA PRO A 97 11.04 19.11 21.93
C PRO A 97 12.09 18.05 21.58
N GLY A 98 13.31 18.26 22.06
CA GLY A 98 14.45 17.40 21.76
C GLY A 98 14.37 16.06 22.48
N TYR A 99 13.99 15.00 21.76
CA TYR A 99 14.18 13.62 22.21
C TYR A 99 15.28 12.91 21.39
N LYS A 100 16.16 12.18 22.06
CA LYS A 100 17.23 11.38 21.42
C LYS A 100 16.62 10.05 20.94
N LYS A 101 16.45 9.89 19.62
CA LYS A 101 16.09 8.60 19.00
C LYS A 101 17.10 7.52 19.40
N GLY A 102 16.65 6.49 20.11
CA GLY A 102 17.41 5.25 20.28
C GLY A 102 17.56 4.56 18.94
N ARG A 103 18.79 4.14 18.58
CA ARG A 103 19.05 3.37 17.35
C ARG A 103 18.28 2.04 17.41
N GLY A 104 17.52 1.73 16.35
CA GLY A 104 17.00 0.37 16.11
C GLY A 104 15.68 -0.01 16.78
N ARG A 105 14.89 0.93 17.32
CA ARG A 105 13.51 0.65 17.78
C ARG A 105 12.49 1.05 16.72
N ASP A 106 11.39 0.29 16.66
CA ASP A 106 10.21 0.65 15.89
C ASP A 106 9.80 2.09 16.25
N VAL A 107 9.73 2.95 15.22
CA VAL A 107 9.36 4.37 15.37
C VAL A 107 7.97 4.49 15.96
N GLU A 108 7.13 3.45 15.81
CA GLU A 108 5.76 3.39 16.31
C GLU A 108 5.64 2.87 17.75
N ALA A 109 6.71 2.37 18.37
CA ALA A 109 6.60 1.66 19.65
C ALA A 109 6.27 2.58 20.85
N ASN A 110 6.70 3.85 20.82
CA ASN A 110 6.43 4.82 21.89
C ASN A 110 5.89 6.13 21.30
N PRO A 111 4.63 6.52 21.60
CA PRO A 111 4.06 7.77 21.13
C PRO A 111 4.86 8.97 21.66
N TRP A 112 5.29 9.86 20.77
CA TRP A 112 5.91 11.14 21.16
C TRP A 112 4.87 12.12 21.74
N VAL A 113 3.64 12.03 21.24
CA VAL A 113 2.44 12.72 21.70
C VAL A 113 1.39 11.65 21.94
N PRO A 114 0.76 11.61 23.13
CA PRO A 114 -0.28 10.63 23.42
C PRO A 114 -1.45 10.75 22.43
N PRO A 115 -2.24 9.68 22.23
CA PRO A 115 -3.48 9.75 21.47
C PRO A 115 -4.39 10.87 21.98
N ASP A 116 -5.09 11.51 21.06
CA ASP A 116 -6.12 12.47 21.44
C ASP A 116 -7.18 11.77 22.30
N SER A 117 -7.44 12.36 23.47
CA SER A 117 -8.38 11.81 24.44
C SER A 117 -9.80 12.33 24.25
N ASP A 118 -9.98 13.33 23.38
CA ASP A 118 -11.28 13.89 23.02
C ASP A 118 -12.13 12.86 22.25
N PRO A 119 -13.33 12.49 22.74
CA PRO A 119 -14.28 11.66 22.00
C PRO A 119 -14.73 12.23 20.65
N ASP A 120 -14.69 13.56 20.52
CA ASP A 120 -15.04 14.28 19.29
C ASP A 120 -13.79 14.65 18.49
N SER A 121 -12.66 13.97 18.77
CA SER A 121 -11.41 14.14 18.05
C SER A 121 -11.64 14.04 16.53
N PRO A 122 -11.19 15.03 15.74
CA PRO A 122 -11.44 15.05 14.31
C PRO A 122 -10.99 13.77 13.60
N GLY A 123 -11.91 13.18 12.81
CA GLY A 123 -11.70 11.94 12.07
C GLY A 123 -11.88 10.65 12.87
N LEU A 124 -12.11 10.71 14.18
CA LEU A 124 -12.39 9.53 15.00
C LEU A 124 -13.70 8.84 14.62
N GLU A 125 -14.74 9.63 14.33
CA GLU A 125 -16.05 9.15 13.88
C GLU A 125 -15.94 8.27 12.62
N ALA A 126 -15.01 8.57 11.71
CA ALA A 126 -14.83 7.86 10.44
C ALA A 126 -14.39 6.39 10.61
N PHE A 127 -13.91 6.01 11.80
CA PHE A 127 -13.61 4.61 12.14
C PHE A 127 -14.85 3.92 12.69
N TYR A 128 -15.54 4.53 13.65
CA TYR A 128 -16.75 3.98 14.26
C TYR A 128 -17.98 4.01 13.34
N SER A 129 -17.92 4.76 12.23
CA SER A 129 -18.90 4.68 11.15
C SER A 129 -18.78 3.40 10.32
N LYS A 130 -17.65 2.69 10.40
CA LYS A 130 -17.43 1.40 9.71
C LYS A 130 -17.91 0.22 10.54
N ASP A 131 -18.18 -0.90 9.88
CA ASP A 131 -18.55 -2.14 10.56
C ASP A 131 -17.35 -2.87 11.18
N VAL A 132 -16.16 -2.76 10.56
CA VAL A 132 -14.90 -3.30 11.08
C VAL A 132 -13.72 -2.38 10.77
N PHE A 133 -12.83 -2.20 11.75
CA PHE A 133 -11.55 -1.51 11.56
C PHE A 133 -10.47 -2.05 12.50
N VAL A 134 -9.19 -1.79 12.20
CA VAL A 134 -8.07 -2.17 13.07
C VAL A 134 -7.95 -1.18 14.22
N CYS A 135 -7.87 -1.71 15.43
CA CYS A 135 -7.77 -0.95 16.67
C CYS A 135 -6.56 -1.38 17.51
N GLU A 136 -6.36 -0.67 18.62
CA GLU A 136 -5.55 -1.10 19.76
C GLU A 136 -6.38 -2.01 20.68
N ALA A 137 -5.74 -2.61 21.69
CA ALA A 137 -6.40 -3.55 22.60
C ALA A 137 -7.57 -2.93 23.41
N ASP A 138 -7.61 -1.59 23.53
CA ASP A 138 -8.68 -0.84 24.18
C ASP A 138 -9.86 -0.52 23.24
N GLY A 139 -9.79 -0.91 21.97
CA GLY A 139 -10.82 -0.66 20.96
C GLY A 139 -10.77 0.70 20.28
N ARG A 140 -9.75 1.53 20.56
CA ARG A 140 -9.54 2.80 19.86
C ARG A 140 -8.74 2.60 18.58
N PRO A 141 -8.98 3.39 17.52
CA PRO A 141 -8.13 3.35 16.33
C PRO A 141 -6.67 3.67 16.66
N LYS A 142 -5.76 3.25 15.79
CA LYS A 142 -4.33 3.53 15.97
C LYS A 142 -4.05 5.02 15.85
N TRP A 143 -3.14 5.55 16.66
CA TRP A 143 -2.75 6.97 16.62
C TRP A 143 -1.36 7.16 16.01
N CYS A 144 -1.19 8.20 15.19
CA CYS A 144 0.13 8.69 14.78
C CYS A 144 0.51 9.91 15.60
N SER A 145 1.52 9.77 16.46
CA SER A 145 2.00 10.90 17.25
C SER A 145 2.71 11.98 16.45
N ASP A 146 3.42 11.60 15.37
CA ASP A 146 4.13 12.56 14.51
C ASP A 146 3.15 13.35 13.62
N CYS A 147 2.11 12.70 13.07
CA CYS A 147 1.08 13.38 12.27
C CYS A 147 -0.09 13.92 13.10
N ARG A 148 -0.16 13.58 14.39
CA ARG A 148 -1.24 13.94 15.33
C ARG A 148 -2.64 13.67 14.79
N GLN A 149 -2.84 12.46 14.28
CA GLN A 149 -4.14 12.03 13.77
C GLN A 149 -4.28 10.50 13.87
N TRP A 150 -5.54 10.04 13.83
CA TRP A 150 -5.88 8.63 13.74
C TRP A 150 -5.38 8.03 12.42
N LYS A 151 -4.77 6.84 12.49
CA LYS A 151 -4.18 6.13 11.35
C LYS A 151 -5.25 5.22 10.73
N PRO A 152 -5.57 5.41 9.44
CA PRO A 152 -6.33 4.42 8.66
C PRO A 152 -5.69 3.04 8.72
N ASP A 153 -6.46 2.00 8.42
CA ASP A 153 -5.94 0.64 8.42
C ASP A 153 -4.73 0.53 7.47
N ARG A 154 -3.75 -0.28 7.85
CA ARG A 154 -2.51 -0.52 7.06
C ARG A 154 -1.70 0.74 6.72
N ALA A 155 -2.02 1.89 7.29
CA ALA A 155 -1.24 3.11 7.11
C ALA A 155 -0.07 3.15 8.10
N HIS A 156 1.11 3.53 7.60
CA HIS A 156 2.33 3.61 8.41
C HIS A 156 2.99 4.97 8.30
N HIS A 157 3.57 5.45 9.40
CA HIS A 157 4.32 6.71 9.38
C HIS A 157 5.71 6.50 8.80
N SER A 158 6.00 7.17 7.69
CA SER A 158 7.34 7.18 7.09
C SER A 158 8.11 8.40 7.56
N SER A 159 9.21 8.19 8.29
CA SER A 159 10.04 9.31 8.76
C SER A 159 10.89 9.97 7.66
N GLU A 160 10.91 9.38 6.46
CA GLU A 160 11.57 9.91 5.27
C GLU A 160 10.67 10.91 4.53
N VAL A 161 9.36 10.59 4.46
CA VAL A 161 8.31 11.44 3.88
C VAL A 161 7.66 12.36 4.93
N GLU A 162 7.90 12.09 6.22
CA GLU A 162 7.38 12.83 7.38
C GLU A 162 5.83 12.80 7.46
N ARG A 163 5.22 11.75 6.91
CA ARG A 163 3.77 11.59 6.79
C ARG A 163 3.36 10.12 6.90
N CYS A 164 2.11 9.89 7.31
CA CYS A 164 1.47 8.58 7.16
C CYS A 164 1.15 8.30 5.69
N VAL A 165 1.45 7.07 5.28
CA VAL A 165 1.22 6.56 3.91
C VAL A 165 0.29 5.36 4.00
N ARG A 166 -0.78 5.37 3.20
CA ARG A 166 -1.76 4.27 3.11
C ARG A 166 -1.13 3.04 2.46
N LYS A 167 -1.41 1.86 3.02
CA LYS A 167 -0.87 0.55 2.60
C LYS A 167 0.59 0.65 2.16
N MET A 168 1.42 1.25 3.02
CA MET A 168 2.83 1.54 2.75
C MET A 168 3.59 0.24 2.51
N ASP A 169 4.31 0.15 1.39
CA ASP A 169 5.15 -1.02 1.12
C ASP A 169 6.62 -0.71 1.46
N HIS A 170 7.29 0.14 0.68
CA HIS A 170 8.68 0.50 0.94
C HIS A 170 9.11 1.79 0.25
N LEU A 171 10.22 2.36 0.72
CA LEU A 171 10.89 3.47 0.04
C LEU A 171 11.85 2.91 -1.00
N CYS A 172 11.60 3.18 -2.27
CA CYS A 172 12.36 2.65 -3.38
C CYS A 172 13.15 3.76 -4.09
N PRO A 173 14.48 3.80 -3.93
CA PRO A 173 15.30 4.78 -4.63
C PRO A 173 15.28 4.62 -6.15
N TRP A 174 15.09 3.38 -6.65
CA TRP A 174 15.10 3.05 -8.08
C TRP A 174 13.97 3.70 -8.87
N VAL A 175 12.81 3.88 -8.24
CA VAL A 175 11.63 4.52 -8.85
C VAL A 175 11.34 5.90 -8.26
N GLY A 176 12.27 6.44 -7.46
CA GLY A 176 12.22 7.82 -7.03
C GLY A 176 11.27 8.13 -5.87
N GLY A 177 10.90 7.16 -5.04
CA GLY A 177 10.21 7.46 -3.78
C GLY A 177 9.42 6.32 -3.17
N MET A 178 8.31 6.68 -2.50
CA MET A 178 7.51 5.78 -1.67
C MET A 178 6.57 4.93 -2.54
N VAL A 179 6.71 3.61 -2.45
CA VAL A 179 5.77 2.66 -3.05
C VAL A 179 4.66 2.36 -2.05
N SER A 180 3.42 2.52 -2.48
CA SER A 180 2.19 2.34 -1.69
C SER A 180 1.06 1.80 -2.57
N GLU A 181 -0.16 1.68 -2.03
CA GLU A 181 -1.34 1.22 -2.81
C GLU A 181 -1.54 1.92 -4.16
N THR A 182 -1.20 3.22 -4.25
CA THR A 182 -1.42 4.03 -5.45
C THR A 182 -0.47 3.64 -6.59
N SER A 183 0.72 3.12 -6.26
CA SER A 183 1.80 2.86 -7.21
C SER A 183 2.23 1.39 -7.30
N PHE A 184 1.80 0.53 -6.38
CA PHE A 184 2.33 -0.84 -6.25
C PHE A 184 2.03 -1.72 -7.46
N ASN A 185 0.85 -1.59 -8.08
CA ASN A 185 0.52 -2.34 -9.30
C ASN A 185 1.45 -1.94 -10.47
N PHE A 186 1.70 -0.64 -10.65
CA PHE A 186 2.64 -0.15 -11.65
C PHE A 186 4.08 -0.59 -11.36
N PHE A 187 4.45 -0.67 -10.07
CA PHE A 187 5.76 -1.17 -9.66
C PHE A 187 5.95 -2.62 -10.07
N PHE A 188 4.92 -3.46 -9.88
CA PHE A 188 4.90 -4.82 -10.37
C PHE A 188 5.04 -4.90 -11.90
N HIS A 189 4.28 -4.10 -12.66
CA HIS A 189 4.43 -4.02 -14.13
C HIS A 189 5.87 -3.68 -14.53
N PHE A 190 6.46 -2.68 -13.89
CA PHE A 190 7.83 -2.25 -14.15
C PHE A 190 8.85 -3.37 -13.92
N THR A 191 8.80 -4.03 -12.76
CA THR A 191 9.75 -5.12 -12.47
C THR A 191 9.54 -6.32 -13.38
N PHE A 192 8.28 -6.65 -13.71
CA PHE A 192 7.95 -7.76 -14.60
C PHE A 192 8.47 -7.51 -16.02
N TYR A 193 8.14 -6.36 -16.61
CA TYR A 193 8.56 -6.03 -17.97
C TYR A 193 10.06 -5.81 -18.10
N THR A 194 10.71 -5.24 -17.07
CA THR A 194 12.17 -5.15 -17.04
C THR A 194 12.81 -6.53 -17.00
N THR A 195 12.23 -7.48 -16.25
CA THR A 195 12.70 -8.86 -16.21
C THR A 195 12.62 -9.50 -17.60
N CYS A 196 11.49 -9.36 -18.29
CA CYS A 196 11.35 -9.87 -19.67
C CYS A 196 12.36 -9.22 -20.63
N LEU A 197 12.54 -7.88 -20.57
CA LEU A 197 13.49 -7.15 -21.39
C LEU A 197 14.94 -7.62 -21.16
N CYS A 198 15.31 -7.85 -19.89
CA CYS A 198 16.60 -8.42 -19.52
C CYS A 198 16.75 -9.85 -20.04
N SER A 199 15.74 -10.71 -19.92
CA SER A 199 15.77 -12.07 -20.46
C SER A 199 15.98 -12.08 -21.98
N ILE A 200 15.30 -11.20 -22.72
CA ILE A 200 15.49 -11.04 -24.17
C ILE A 200 16.91 -10.57 -24.49
N SER A 201 17.42 -9.61 -23.72
CA SER A 201 18.79 -9.08 -23.90
C SER A 201 19.86 -10.14 -23.64
N ILE A 202 19.68 -10.98 -22.61
CA ILE A 202 20.54 -12.13 -22.31
C ILE A 202 20.47 -13.14 -23.45
N ALA A 203 19.27 -13.49 -23.91
CA ALA A 203 19.10 -14.45 -25.01
C ALA A 203 19.76 -13.96 -26.31
N ALA A 204 19.58 -12.68 -26.66
CA ALA A 204 20.24 -12.05 -27.80
C ALA A 204 21.77 -12.07 -27.66
N GLY A 205 22.29 -11.70 -26.49
CA GLY A 205 23.72 -11.72 -26.20
C GLY A 205 24.31 -13.13 -26.26
N ALA A 206 23.66 -14.11 -25.62
CA ALA A 206 24.10 -15.50 -25.62
C ALA A 206 24.09 -16.11 -27.03
N TYR A 207 23.07 -15.81 -27.83
CA TYR A 207 23.01 -16.22 -29.23
C TYR A 207 24.17 -15.64 -30.05
N CYS A 208 24.43 -14.34 -29.94
CA CYS A 208 25.55 -13.69 -30.64
C CYS A 208 26.90 -14.25 -30.18
N LEU A 209 27.09 -14.45 -28.87
CA LEU A 209 28.32 -15.02 -28.30
C LEU A 209 28.58 -16.41 -28.85
N GLN A 210 27.56 -17.27 -28.87
CA GLN A 210 27.71 -18.62 -29.40
C GLN A 210 28.05 -18.61 -30.89
N GLN A 211 27.45 -17.69 -31.64
CA GLN A 211 27.72 -17.54 -33.06
C GLN A 211 29.15 -17.05 -33.34
N GLN A 212 29.69 -16.14 -32.51
CA GLN A 212 31.08 -15.67 -32.58
C GLN A 212 32.07 -16.80 -32.25
N ASN A 213 31.81 -17.55 -31.17
CA ASN A 213 32.64 -18.68 -30.76
C ASN A 213 32.68 -19.79 -31.83
N SER A 214 31.53 -20.12 -32.41
CA SER A 214 31.44 -21.17 -33.45
C SER A 214 32.22 -20.82 -34.72
N GLN A 215 32.49 -19.54 -34.96
CA GLN A 215 33.23 -19.05 -36.12
C GLN A 215 34.70 -18.76 -35.83
N GLY A 216 35.14 -18.93 -34.58
CA GLY A 216 36.48 -18.51 -34.15
C GLY A 216 36.72 -17.00 -34.27
N SER A 217 35.65 -16.20 -34.31
CA SER A 217 35.75 -14.73 -34.35
C SER A 217 36.12 -14.20 -32.95
N PRO A 218 36.90 -13.10 -32.86
CA PRO A 218 37.13 -12.46 -31.58
C PRO A 218 35.81 -11.99 -30.97
N VAL A 219 35.63 -12.21 -29.67
CA VAL A 219 34.41 -11.85 -28.96
C VAL A 219 34.31 -10.33 -28.82
N ASP A 220 33.20 -9.75 -29.27
CA ASP A 220 32.93 -8.32 -29.08
C ASP A 220 32.63 -8.04 -27.60
N GLY A 221 33.37 -7.10 -26.99
CA GLY A 221 33.16 -6.67 -25.61
C GLY A 221 31.73 -6.19 -25.34
N TRP A 222 31.02 -5.66 -26.34
CA TRP A 222 29.62 -5.27 -26.19
C TRP A 222 28.68 -6.46 -25.96
N VAL A 223 28.98 -7.63 -26.52
CA VAL A 223 28.19 -8.86 -26.28
C VAL A 223 28.31 -9.27 -24.82
N ILE A 224 29.53 -9.26 -24.28
CA ILE A 224 29.78 -9.56 -22.87
C ILE A 224 29.12 -8.51 -21.97
N ALA A 225 29.25 -7.22 -22.30
CA ALA A 225 28.65 -6.13 -21.54
C ALA A 225 27.12 -6.26 -21.46
N VAL A 226 26.44 -6.59 -22.56
CA VAL A 226 24.99 -6.83 -22.58
C VAL A 226 24.60 -7.97 -21.66
N ILE A 227 25.29 -9.12 -21.75
CA ILE A 227 24.98 -10.29 -20.92
C ILE A 227 25.16 -9.96 -19.44
N VAL A 228 26.28 -9.35 -19.06
CA VAL A 228 26.58 -9.01 -17.66
C VAL A 228 25.58 -7.99 -17.10
N LEU A 229 25.34 -6.91 -17.85
CA LEU A 229 24.42 -5.85 -17.42
C LEU A 229 22.98 -6.39 -17.31
N ALA A 230 22.52 -7.12 -18.32
CA ALA A 230 21.17 -7.69 -18.31
C ALA A 230 21.00 -8.79 -17.26
N ALA A 231 22.04 -9.59 -16.97
CA ALA A 231 22.00 -10.58 -15.90
C ALA A 231 21.93 -9.93 -14.51
N LEU A 232 22.73 -8.88 -14.27
CA LEU A 232 22.72 -8.15 -13.00
C LEU A 232 21.35 -7.54 -12.70
N PHE A 233 20.82 -6.76 -13.65
CA PHE A 233 19.51 -6.11 -13.48
C PHE A 233 18.37 -7.12 -13.55
N GLY A 234 18.46 -8.11 -14.45
CA GLY A 234 17.46 -9.15 -14.61
C GLY A 234 17.30 -10.00 -13.36
N PHE A 235 18.39 -10.35 -12.68
CA PHE A 235 18.33 -11.07 -11.40
C PHE A 235 17.59 -10.25 -10.33
N PHE A 236 17.95 -8.96 -10.18
CA PHE A 236 17.32 -8.08 -9.21
C PHE A 236 15.83 -7.89 -9.50
N THR A 237 15.46 -7.59 -10.75
CA THR A 237 14.06 -7.39 -11.12
C THR A 237 13.25 -8.68 -11.07
N PHE A 238 13.85 -9.83 -11.37
CA PHE A 238 13.19 -11.13 -11.23
C PHE A 238 12.85 -11.42 -9.76
N ALA A 239 13.80 -11.23 -8.85
CA ALA A 239 13.58 -11.41 -7.42
C ALA A 239 12.49 -10.45 -6.87
N MET A 240 12.52 -9.19 -7.31
CA MET A 240 11.48 -8.21 -6.95
C MET A 240 10.11 -8.58 -7.54
N THR A 241 10.06 -9.11 -8.76
CA THR A 241 8.82 -9.58 -9.40
C THR A 241 8.23 -10.75 -8.63
N LEU A 242 9.03 -11.74 -8.24
CA LEU A 242 8.54 -12.86 -7.42
C LEU A 242 8.04 -12.40 -6.05
N THR A 243 8.73 -11.44 -5.44
CA THR A 243 8.32 -10.85 -4.16
C THR A 243 7.01 -10.08 -4.30
N ALA A 244 6.88 -9.26 -5.33
CA ALA A 244 5.64 -8.55 -5.64
C ALA A 244 4.49 -9.53 -5.92
N LEU A 245 4.71 -10.59 -6.71
CA LEU A 245 3.71 -11.65 -6.92
C LEU A 245 3.26 -12.28 -5.61
N ARG A 246 4.20 -12.63 -4.72
CA ARG A 246 3.86 -13.15 -3.40
C ARG A 246 2.99 -12.15 -2.63
N PHE A 247 3.36 -10.87 -2.61
CA PHE A 247 2.64 -9.84 -1.87
C PHE A 247 1.23 -9.62 -2.43
N ILE A 248 1.09 -9.62 -3.75
CA ILE A 248 -0.20 -9.56 -4.43
C ILE A 248 -1.03 -10.77 -4.04
N PHE A 249 -0.54 -12.00 -4.22
CA PHE A 249 -1.33 -13.22 -4.01
C PHE A 249 -1.66 -13.51 -2.54
N THR A 250 -0.92 -12.95 -1.59
CA THR A 250 -1.18 -13.11 -0.15
C THR A 250 -1.74 -11.85 0.50
N ASN A 251 -1.93 -10.76 -0.27
CA ASN A 251 -2.40 -9.45 0.19
C ASN A 251 -1.63 -8.91 1.43
N ILE A 252 -0.32 -9.09 1.43
CA ILE A 252 0.59 -8.55 2.46
C ILE A 252 1.49 -7.48 1.83
N THR A 253 1.93 -6.53 2.65
CA THR A 253 2.99 -5.57 2.31
C THR A 253 4.32 -6.01 2.90
N ASN A 254 5.41 -5.35 2.49
CA ASN A 254 6.71 -5.53 3.12
C ASN A 254 6.66 -5.23 4.64
N ILE A 255 5.91 -4.20 5.05
CA ILE A 255 5.74 -3.84 6.46
C ILE A 255 5.07 -4.98 7.24
N ASP A 256 4.04 -5.62 6.67
CA ASP A 256 3.37 -6.76 7.28
C ASP A 256 4.34 -7.94 7.51
N ILE A 257 5.23 -8.20 6.54
CA ILE A 257 6.25 -9.26 6.66
C ILE A 257 7.31 -8.94 7.70
N LEU A 258 7.75 -7.68 7.82
CA LEU A 258 8.74 -7.31 8.82
C LEU A 258 8.20 -7.51 10.24
N ARG A 259 6.87 -7.52 10.41
CA ARG A 259 6.17 -7.68 11.68
C ARG A 259 5.57 -9.10 11.82
N LYS A 260 6.36 -10.16 11.53
CA LYS A 260 5.91 -11.58 11.50
C LYS A 260 5.17 -12.10 12.74
N SER A 261 5.40 -11.51 13.91
CA SER A 261 4.76 -11.88 15.18
C SER A 261 3.62 -10.94 15.59
N GLN A 262 3.27 -9.99 14.72
CA GLN A 262 2.20 -9.05 15.00
C GLN A 262 0.86 -9.75 15.03
N VAL A 263 0.09 -9.40 16.06
CA VAL A 263 -1.34 -9.69 16.17
C VAL A 263 -2.10 -8.42 15.83
N PHE A 264 -3.27 -8.57 15.23
CA PHE A 264 -4.19 -7.47 14.97
C PHE A 264 -5.32 -7.52 15.99
N PHE A 265 -5.77 -6.34 16.42
CA PHE A 265 -7.04 -6.19 17.10
C PHE A 265 -8.03 -5.57 16.13
N LEU A 266 -9.21 -6.17 16.00
CA LEU A 266 -10.28 -5.74 15.11
C LEU A 266 -11.46 -5.32 15.97
N ALA A 267 -11.91 -4.09 15.80
CA ALA A 267 -13.17 -3.62 16.37
C ALA A 267 -14.28 -4.03 15.41
N VAL A 268 -15.09 -5.03 15.78
CA VAL A 268 -16.16 -5.58 14.96
C VAL A 268 -17.50 -5.13 15.53
N ARG A 269 -18.33 -4.48 14.71
CA ARG A 269 -19.65 -4.02 15.10
C ARG A 269 -20.53 -5.20 15.51
N ILE A 270 -21.26 -5.02 16.61
CA ILE A 270 -22.21 -5.99 17.16
C ILE A 270 -23.55 -5.29 17.48
N PRO A 271 -24.67 -6.04 17.56
CA PRO A 271 -25.92 -5.50 18.08
C PRO A 271 -25.73 -4.86 19.46
N ARG A 272 -26.40 -3.75 19.71
CA ARG A 272 -26.15 -2.93 20.91
C ARG A 272 -26.60 -3.63 22.19
N GLU A 273 -27.65 -4.43 22.06
CA GLU A 273 -28.29 -5.26 23.08
C GLU A 273 -27.46 -6.49 23.43
N THR A 274 -26.38 -6.77 22.71
CA THR A 274 -25.50 -7.92 22.98
C THR A 274 -25.00 -7.84 24.42
N PRO A 275 -25.25 -8.86 25.27
CA PRO A 275 -24.82 -8.84 26.66
C PRO A 275 -23.29 -8.85 26.75
N PRO A 276 -22.70 -8.40 27.87
CA PRO A 276 -21.27 -8.54 28.11
C PRO A 276 -20.82 -9.99 27.98
N SER A 277 -19.69 -10.21 27.33
CA SER A 277 -19.08 -11.53 27.14
C SER A 277 -17.74 -11.59 27.87
N SER A 278 -17.38 -12.77 28.39
CA SER A 278 -16.02 -13.02 28.91
C SER A 278 -15.00 -13.27 27.80
N SER A 279 -15.47 -13.54 26.58
CA SER A 279 -14.60 -13.93 25.45
C SER A 279 -13.95 -12.73 24.75
N TYR A 280 -14.54 -11.53 24.85
CA TYR A 280 -14.05 -10.32 24.20
C TYR A 280 -14.43 -9.07 25.00
N SER A 281 -13.62 -8.02 24.91
CA SER A 281 -13.97 -6.69 25.42
C SER A 281 -14.85 -5.94 24.42
N THR A 282 -15.56 -4.91 24.90
CA THR A 282 -16.41 -4.08 24.04
C THR A 282 -16.15 -2.61 24.24
N ILE A 283 -16.36 -1.83 23.18
CA ILE A 283 -16.33 -0.36 23.21
C ILE A 283 -17.62 0.18 22.58
N VAL A 284 -18.11 1.31 23.08
CA VAL A 284 -19.31 1.99 22.58
C VAL A 284 -18.92 3.39 22.12
N TYR A 285 -19.33 3.75 20.91
CA TYR A 285 -19.18 5.09 20.35
C TYR A 285 -20.56 5.78 20.29
N PRO A 286 -20.72 7.09 20.57
CA PRO A 286 -19.68 8.06 20.95
C PRO A 286 -18.93 7.69 22.23
N LEU A 287 -17.62 7.96 22.29
CA LEU A 287 -16.82 7.67 23.48
C LEU A 287 -17.29 8.59 24.61
N GLN A 288 -17.48 8.07 25.82
CA GLN A 288 -17.92 8.90 26.93
C GLN A 288 -16.75 9.69 27.52
N THR A 289 -16.85 11.02 27.56
CA THR A 289 -15.98 11.89 28.37
C THR A 289 -16.32 11.73 29.85
N ARG A 290 -15.76 10.71 30.52
CA ARG A 290 -15.92 10.45 31.98
C ARG A 290 -17.35 10.06 32.43
N PRO A 291 -17.48 9.33 33.56
CA PRO A 291 -18.79 8.90 34.02
C PRO A 291 -19.62 10.14 34.33
N VAL A 292 -20.88 10.12 33.90
CA VAL A 292 -21.91 11.00 34.44
C VAL A 292 -21.93 10.76 35.94
N ARG A 293 -21.21 11.61 36.69
CA ARG A 293 -21.43 11.73 38.12
C ARG A 293 -22.88 12.13 38.21
N GLU A 294 -23.73 11.21 38.68
CA GLU A 294 -25.13 11.47 39.00
C GLU A 294 -25.18 12.87 39.59
N LEU A 295 -25.90 13.79 38.93
CA LEU A 295 -26.28 15.04 39.54
C LEU A 295 -27.19 14.66 40.72
N ALA A 296 -26.56 14.37 41.86
CA ALA A 296 -27.14 14.55 43.16
C ALA A 296 -27.37 16.06 43.33
N ASN A 297 -28.44 16.54 42.71
CA ASN A 297 -29.33 17.54 43.25
C ASN A 297 -30.45 17.78 42.24
N GLY A 298 -31.64 17.34 42.65
CA GLY A 298 -32.90 17.39 41.90
C GLY A 298 -33.24 18.78 41.39
N SER A 299 -32.86 19.04 40.15
CA SER A 299 -33.35 20.15 39.35
C SER A 299 -33.76 19.58 38.00
N VAL A 300 -35.04 19.20 37.91
CA VAL A 300 -35.69 18.76 36.68
C VAL A 300 -35.82 19.97 35.75
N MET A 301 -34.88 20.13 34.82
CA MET A 301 -35.14 20.95 33.64
C MET A 301 -35.89 20.09 32.62
N ASN A 302 -37.17 20.42 32.42
CA ASN A 302 -38.03 19.91 31.37
C ASN A 302 -37.54 20.39 30.00
N ALA A 303 -36.64 19.62 29.39
CA ALA A 303 -36.44 19.56 27.93
C ALA A 303 -37.00 18.22 27.43
N PRO A 304 -37.33 18.04 26.14
CA PRO A 304 -37.91 16.80 25.61
C PRO A 304 -36.87 15.66 25.57
N ARG A 305 -36.46 15.19 26.76
CA ARG A 305 -35.40 14.20 26.99
C ARG A 305 -35.66 12.88 26.29
N SER A 306 -36.92 12.49 26.06
CA SER A 306 -37.23 11.18 25.46
C SER A 306 -36.84 11.06 23.99
N ARG A 307 -37.01 12.12 23.18
CA ARG A 307 -36.67 12.10 21.74
C ARG A 307 -35.18 12.25 21.49
N GLU A 308 -34.51 13.10 22.27
CA GLU A 308 -33.05 13.27 22.19
C GLU A 308 -32.34 12.01 22.68
N MET A 309 -32.77 11.43 23.81
CA MET A 309 -32.20 10.15 24.29
C MET A 309 -32.42 9.00 23.29
N ASP A 310 -33.58 8.92 22.64
CA ASP A 310 -33.83 7.89 21.62
C ASP A 310 -32.99 8.13 20.36
N ARG A 311 -32.80 9.39 19.94
CA ARG A 311 -31.91 9.75 18.83
C ARG A 311 -30.45 9.42 19.14
N ASP A 312 -29.96 9.81 20.32
CA ASP A 312 -28.59 9.55 20.77
C ASP A 312 -28.35 8.06 21.01
N TYR A 313 -29.37 7.36 21.51
CA TYR A 313 -29.37 5.91 21.60
C TYR A 313 -29.18 5.32 20.20
N ARG A 314 -30.05 5.66 19.24
CA ARG A 314 -29.94 5.18 17.84
C ARG A 314 -28.64 5.56 17.14
N ALA A 315 -28.00 6.66 17.52
CA ALA A 315 -26.73 7.11 16.94
C ALA A 315 -25.51 6.33 17.46
N SER A 316 -25.61 5.70 18.64
CA SER A 316 -24.48 4.98 19.21
C SER A 316 -24.27 3.59 18.62
N ARG A 317 -23.01 3.13 18.61
CA ARG A 317 -22.58 1.87 18.01
C ARG A 317 -21.73 1.09 18.99
N LYS A 318 -21.93 -0.22 19.06
CA LYS A 318 -21.19 -1.13 19.95
C LYS A 318 -20.29 -2.03 19.13
N PHE A 319 -19.06 -2.20 19.59
CA PHE A 319 -18.03 -3.01 18.93
C PHE A 319 -17.46 -4.04 19.90
N ALA A 320 -17.26 -5.26 19.42
CA ALA A 320 -16.46 -6.30 20.07
C ALA A 320 -15.01 -6.20 19.59
N ILE A 321 -14.06 -6.31 20.52
CA ILE A 321 -12.63 -6.25 20.20
C ILE A 321 -12.09 -7.66 20.07
N LEU A 322 -11.81 -8.07 18.84
CA LEU A 322 -11.33 -9.41 18.51
C LEU A 322 -9.83 -9.39 18.26
N ARG A 323 -9.12 -10.37 18.79
CA ARG A 323 -7.68 -10.50 18.61
C ARG A 323 -7.39 -11.65 17.63
N THR A 324 -6.49 -11.40 16.67
CA THR A 324 -5.96 -12.44 15.79
C THR A 324 -4.83 -13.23 16.46
N GLU A 325 -4.58 -14.43 15.98
CA GLU A 325 -3.37 -15.18 16.29
C GLU A 325 -2.17 -14.67 15.44
N PRO A 326 -0.93 -14.91 15.90
CA PRO A 326 0.24 -14.58 15.11
C PRO A 326 0.18 -15.27 13.74
N ARG A 327 0.49 -14.51 12.67
CA ARG A 327 0.48 -14.94 11.26
C ARG A 327 -0.89 -15.07 10.60
N GLU A 328 -1.98 -14.89 11.31
CA GLU A 328 -3.28 -14.75 10.66
C GLU A 328 -3.35 -13.41 9.90
N ASN A 329 -3.79 -13.46 8.64
CA ASN A 329 -3.92 -12.27 7.78
C ASN A 329 -5.40 -11.91 7.57
N PRO A 330 -5.90 -10.81 8.16
CA PRO A 330 -7.27 -10.35 7.95
C PRO A 330 -7.62 -9.98 6.52
N TRP A 331 -6.63 -9.64 5.69
CA TRP A 331 -6.84 -9.16 4.32
C TRP A 331 -6.64 -10.25 3.26
N ASP A 332 -6.40 -11.51 3.64
CA ASP A 332 -6.29 -12.59 2.67
C ASP A 332 -7.68 -12.99 2.12
N LEU A 333 -7.97 -12.55 0.90
CA LEU A 333 -9.23 -12.80 0.18
C LEU A 333 -9.20 -14.11 -0.62
N GLY A 334 -8.09 -14.83 -0.61
CA GLY A 334 -7.77 -15.91 -1.53
C GLY A 334 -7.11 -15.42 -2.83
N LEU A 335 -6.38 -16.31 -3.51
CA LEU A 335 -5.45 -15.99 -4.59
C LEU A 335 -5.99 -14.99 -5.64
N TRP A 336 -7.16 -15.27 -6.21
CA TRP A 336 -7.70 -14.47 -7.32
C TRP A 336 -8.33 -13.15 -6.87
N ARG A 337 -8.95 -13.11 -5.70
CA ARG A 337 -9.49 -11.85 -5.15
C ARG A 337 -8.35 -10.95 -4.69
N ASN A 338 -7.31 -11.51 -4.10
CA ASN A 338 -6.07 -10.80 -3.78
C ASN A 338 -5.44 -10.19 -5.03
N TRP A 339 -5.30 -10.97 -6.12
CA TRP A 339 -4.85 -10.46 -7.41
C TRP A 339 -5.70 -9.29 -7.90
N LYS A 340 -7.03 -9.47 -7.95
CA LYS A 340 -7.95 -8.43 -8.42
C LYS A 340 -7.93 -7.17 -7.54
N SER A 341 -7.70 -7.30 -6.24
CA SER A 341 -7.61 -6.17 -5.30
C SER A 341 -6.46 -5.20 -5.64
N VAL A 342 -5.42 -5.71 -6.31
CA VAL A 342 -4.25 -4.93 -6.75
C VAL A 342 -4.31 -4.63 -8.25
N MET A 343 -4.57 -5.63 -9.08
CA MET A 343 -4.39 -5.55 -10.53
C MET A 343 -5.65 -5.12 -11.29
N GLY A 344 -6.83 -5.11 -10.66
CA GLY A 344 -8.09 -4.81 -11.35
C GLY A 344 -8.82 -6.05 -11.85
N ASN A 345 -9.92 -5.83 -12.58
CA ASN A 345 -10.83 -6.89 -13.00
C ASN A 345 -10.67 -7.31 -14.46
N SER A 346 -9.95 -6.53 -15.26
CA SER A 346 -9.77 -6.78 -16.68
C SER A 346 -8.36 -7.24 -17.03
N VAL A 347 -8.24 -8.11 -18.03
CA VAL A 347 -6.93 -8.58 -18.55
C VAL A 347 -6.09 -7.42 -19.10
N ILE A 348 -6.75 -6.41 -19.66
CA ILE A 348 -6.07 -5.20 -20.16
C ILE A 348 -5.41 -4.44 -19.00
N GLU A 349 -6.10 -4.26 -17.87
CA GLU A 349 -5.51 -3.66 -16.66
C GLU A 349 -4.38 -4.52 -16.07
N TRP A 350 -4.43 -5.84 -16.24
CA TRP A 350 -3.37 -6.74 -15.77
C TRP A 350 -2.09 -6.59 -16.57
N LEU A 351 -2.18 -6.23 -17.85
CA LEU A 351 -1.03 -6.07 -18.74
C LEU A 351 -0.58 -4.60 -18.82
N LEU A 352 -1.50 -3.64 -18.87
CA LEU A 352 -1.15 -2.25 -19.14
C LEU A 352 -1.16 -1.40 -17.86
N PRO A 353 -0.13 -0.55 -17.63
CA PRO A 353 -0.01 0.30 -16.45
C PRO A 353 -0.91 1.55 -16.56
N ILE A 354 -2.22 1.36 -16.64
CA ILE A 354 -3.20 2.43 -16.89
C ILE A 354 -3.87 2.87 -15.57
N ARG A 355 -4.65 1.96 -14.97
CA ARG A 355 -5.50 2.27 -13.81
C ARG A 355 -4.77 1.97 -12.50
N ARG A 356 -5.03 2.77 -11.46
CA ARG A 356 -4.56 2.49 -10.10
C ARG A 356 -5.26 1.24 -9.54
N SER A 357 -4.63 0.65 -8.53
CA SER A 357 -5.16 -0.50 -7.81
C SER A 357 -6.58 -0.23 -7.26
N PRO A 358 -7.54 -1.16 -7.39
CA PRO A 358 -8.87 -1.02 -6.79
C PRO A 358 -8.84 -0.79 -5.27
N CYS A 359 -7.84 -1.33 -4.57
CA CYS A 359 -7.67 -1.12 -3.13
C CYS A 359 -7.39 0.33 -2.70
N CYS A 360 -7.26 1.29 -3.64
CA CYS A 360 -7.23 2.72 -3.32
C CYS A 360 -8.62 3.32 -3.02
N ASN A 361 -9.71 2.56 -3.20
CA ASN A 361 -11.05 3.01 -2.85
C ASN A 361 -11.33 2.71 -1.36
N HIS A 362 -11.62 3.76 -0.58
CA HIS A 362 -11.93 3.67 0.85
C HIS A 362 -13.33 4.21 1.19
N GLU A 363 -14.24 4.25 0.22
CA GLU A 363 -15.63 4.70 0.42
C GLU A 363 -16.53 3.64 1.10
N SER A 364 -16.03 2.42 1.27
CA SER A 364 -16.78 1.34 1.91
C SER A 364 -17.06 1.64 3.38
N MET A 365 -18.32 1.41 3.78
CA MET A 365 -18.75 1.45 5.18
C MET A 365 -18.46 0.15 5.93
N GLU A 366 -17.97 -0.90 5.25
CA GLU A 366 -17.60 -2.15 5.92
C GLU A 366 -16.23 -2.02 6.60
N SER A 367 -15.21 -1.61 5.85
CA SER A 367 -13.81 -1.50 6.29
C SER A 367 -12.99 -0.67 5.28
N ASP A 368 -11.81 -0.18 5.69
CA ASP A 368 -10.90 0.56 4.79
C ASP A 368 -10.34 -0.31 3.65
N TYR A 369 -10.17 -1.62 3.91
CA TYR A 369 -9.80 -2.64 2.93
C TYR A 369 -10.61 -3.89 3.21
N GLU A 370 -11.09 -4.51 2.13
CA GLU A 370 -11.85 -5.75 2.18
C GLU A 370 -11.17 -6.81 3.07
N LEU A 371 -11.97 -7.39 3.98
CA LEU A 371 -11.53 -8.42 4.90
C LEU A 371 -11.86 -9.81 4.34
N GLY A 372 -10.95 -10.74 4.58
CA GLY A 372 -11.04 -12.12 4.12
C GLY A 372 -11.91 -13.02 4.99
N PRO A 373 -11.95 -14.33 4.69
CA PRO A 373 -12.70 -15.34 5.44
C PRO A 373 -12.35 -15.39 6.94
N LEU A 374 -11.14 -14.98 7.29
CA LEU A 374 -10.68 -14.92 8.68
C LEU A 374 -11.64 -14.13 9.59
N LEU A 375 -12.27 -13.06 9.08
CA LEU A 375 -13.23 -12.30 9.89
C LEU A 375 -14.42 -13.18 10.34
N ALA A 376 -14.93 -14.03 9.46
CA ALA A 376 -16.01 -14.96 9.78
C ALA A 376 -15.53 -16.02 10.79
N ASP A 377 -14.30 -16.52 10.63
CA ASP A 377 -13.69 -17.46 11.57
C ASP A 377 -13.50 -16.84 12.96
N LEU A 378 -13.08 -15.57 13.03
CA LEU A 378 -12.97 -14.83 14.29
C LEU A 378 -14.34 -14.61 14.94
N LYS A 379 -15.35 -14.18 14.16
CA LYS A 379 -16.73 -14.05 14.65
C LYS A 379 -17.21 -15.37 15.28
N LYS A 380 -16.94 -16.50 14.63
CA LYS A 380 -17.26 -17.84 15.14
C LYS A 380 -16.44 -18.22 16.37
N ARG A 381 -15.12 -17.99 16.35
CA ARG A 381 -14.18 -18.30 17.45
C ARG A 381 -14.57 -17.58 18.75
N PHE A 382 -15.02 -16.35 18.64
CA PHE A 382 -15.43 -15.52 19.78
C PHE A 382 -16.94 -15.56 20.07
N GLY A 383 -17.73 -16.32 19.30
CA GLY A 383 -19.16 -16.50 19.52
C GLY A 383 -19.99 -15.23 19.33
N LEU A 384 -19.67 -14.42 18.30
CA LEU A 384 -20.36 -13.16 18.05
C LEU A 384 -21.77 -13.42 17.49
N PRO A 385 -22.78 -12.67 17.95
CA PRO A 385 -24.10 -12.70 17.33
C PRO A 385 -24.04 -12.13 15.91
N GLU A 386 -24.84 -12.67 15.00
CA GLU A 386 -25.00 -12.07 13.68
C GLU A 386 -25.65 -10.69 13.83
N LEU A 387 -25.10 -9.71 13.12
CA LEU A 387 -25.82 -8.46 12.86
C LEU A 387 -26.99 -8.84 11.96
N ASN A 388 -28.19 -9.01 12.54
CA ASN A 388 -29.41 -9.05 11.75
C ASN A 388 -29.40 -7.79 10.89
N SER A 389 -29.35 -7.96 9.56
CA SER A 389 -29.62 -6.87 8.63
C SER A 389 -30.94 -6.24 9.09
N GLU A 390 -30.86 -5.04 9.67
CA GLU A 390 -32.04 -4.27 10.00
C GLU A 390 -32.78 -4.08 8.67
N ARG A 391 -33.87 -4.81 8.55
CA ARG A 391 -34.85 -4.68 7.49
C ARG A 391 -35.45 -3.28 7.63
N GLY A 392 -34.83 -2.29 7.00
CA GLY A 392 -35.37 -0.92 6.88
C GLY A 392 -34.47 0.20 7.38
N SER A 393 -33.38 0.50 6.68
CA SER A 393 -32.96 1.89 6.41
C SER A 393 -31.84 1.93 5.37
N VAL A 394 -32.12 1.37 4.19
CA VAL A 394 -31.58 1.97 2.97
C VAL A 394 -32.25 3.34 2.90
N VAL A 395 -31.60 4.37 3.45
CA VAL A 395 -31.83 5.72 2.92
C VAL A 395 -31.18 5.67 1.54
N GLU A 396 -31.97 5.25 0.55
CA GLU A 396 -31.74 5.60 -0.84
C GLU A 396 -31.60 7.13 -0.82
N MET A 397 -30.37 7.63 -0.91
CA MET A 397 -30.15 8.93 -1.53
C MET A 397 -30.62 8.75 -2.97
N ARG A 398 -31.92 8.96 -3.20
CA ARG A 398 -32.43 9.22 -4.54
C ARG A 398 -31.69 10.44 -5.03
N ASP A 399 -30.94 10.24 -6.12
CA ASP A 399 -30.40 11.30 -6.94
C ASP A 399 -31.52 12.30 -7.29
N THR A 400 -31.60 13.39 -6.53
CA THR A 400 -32.16 14.64 -7.06
C THR A 400 -31.06 15.29 -7.90
N ALA A 401 -30.77 14.66 -9.04
CA ALA A 401 -30.13 15.36 -10.15
C ALA A 401 -31.16 16.37 -10.67
N MET A 402 -30.97 17.63 -10.31
CA MET A 402 -31.64 18.74 -10.99
C MET A 402 -31.14 18.76 -12.44
N PRO A 403 -32.03 18.82 -13.45
CA PRO A 403 -31.60 18.96 -14.83
C PRO A 403 -31.03 20.37 -15.03
N VAL A 404 -29.72 20.43 -15.28
CA VAL A 404 -29.09 21.63 -15.83
C VAL A 404 -29.40 21.61 -17.32
N TRP A 405 -30.27 22.54 -17.74
CA TRP A 405 -30.54 22.88 -19.13
C TRP A 405 -29.34 23.61 -19.75
#